data_AF-A0A9E3WJQ7-F1
#
_entry.id   AF-A0A9E3WJQ7-F1
#
_cell.length_a   1.000
_cell.length_b   1.000
_cell.length_c   1.000
_cell.angle_alpha   90.00
_cell.angle_beta   90.00
_cell.angle_gamma   90.00
#
_symmetry.space_group_name_H-M   'P 1'
#
loop_
_entity.id
_entity.type
_entity.pdbx_description
1 polymer ?
#
loop_
_entity_poly.entity_id
_entity_poly.type
_entity_poly.pdbx_seq_one_letter_code
_entity_poly.pdbx_strand_id
1 'polypeptide(L)'
;MRSLRRFGWPLGLAVALAAWAGGAGPSRDADPEAILASMGESADRVLDYTMTLVRQERMGDTLQPERTAIEKWARPYRIYLKEIAGFDSGQEVLFVRGWNGDRLRAHKGGILSWITVNLDPQGARAMAHAHHPVTDASLPGFVKTVLDNVAEASRRGEGSVRSVGREALWGRPSIEIELTSPRAGDPRVMKKGETLWDVARESGQTMYVILHANRAKGWRTTRDPRPGDSVFVPRYYAGKVLLWVDEELKLPIQALIYDHDGNLYERYEHHDLRVNVGLTDADFDPKNSAYGF
;
A
#
# COMPACT_ATOMS: atom_id res chain seq x y z
N MET A 1 45.09 21.33 -39.65
CA MET A 1 45.23 20.64 -38.35
C MET A 1 44.05 21.01 -37.46
N ARG A 2 43.29 20.00 -37.00
CA ARG A 2 42.46 19.91 -35.77
C ARG A 2 41.47 21.05 -35.46
N SER A 3 40.21 20.84 -35.08
CA SER A 3 39.42 19.64 -34.80
C SER A 3 37.96 20.05 -34.64
N LEU A 4 37.05 19.19 -35.08
CA LEU A 4 35.63 19.18 -34.75
C LEU A 4 35.38 19.27 -33.23
N ARG A 5 34.41 20.09 -32.82
CA ARG A 5 33.58 19.83 -31.63
C ARG A 5 32.13 20.18 -31.94
N ARG A 6 31.37 19.14 -32.29
CA ARG A 6 29.91 19.10 -32.21
C ARG A 6 29.56 19.04 -30.73
N PHE A 7 28.81 20.02 -30.22
CA PHE A 7 28.17 19.93 -28.91
C PHE A 7 26.69 19.58 -29.13
N GLY A 8 26.31 18.41 -28.62
CA GLY A 8 24.97 17.86 -28.71
C GLY A 8 23.99 18.67 -27.88
N TRP A 9 22.78 18.79 -28.41
CA TRP A 9 21.60 19.23 -27.68
C TRP A 9 21.19 18.14 -26.67
N PRO A 10 20.83 18.48 -25.42
CA PRO A 10 20.20 17.50 -24.54
C PRO A 10 18.77 17.25 -25.03
N LEU A 11 18.44 15.97 -25.29
CA LEU A 11 17.06 15.52 -25.39
C LEU A 11 16.36 15.81 -24.05
N GLY A 12 15.50 16.82 -24.05
CA GLY A 12 14.47 16.95 -23.01
C GLY A 12 13.45 15.84 -23.22
N LEU A 13 13.32 14.94 -22.24
CA LEU A 13 12.16 14.07 -22.13
C LEU A 13 10.94 14.96 -21.87
N ALA A 14 10.21 15.28 -22.94
CA ALA A 14 8.90 15.90 -22.81
C ALA A 14 7.94 14.86 -22.25
N VAL A 15 7.58 14.98 -20.97
CA VAL A 15 6.41 14.31 -20.42
C VAL A 15 5.20 14.97 -21.08
N ALA A 16 4.68 14.32 -22.12
CA ALA A 16 3.44 14.73 -22.75
C ALA A 16 2.30 14.43 -21.77
N LEU A 17 1.89 15.44 -20.99
CA LEU A 17 0.56 15.48 -20.39
C LEU A 17 -0.44 15.61 -21.55
N ALA A 18 -0.92 14.47 -22.03
CA ALA A 18 -2.06 14.44 -22.94
C ALA A 18 -3.29 14.90 -22.17
N ALA A 19 -3.57 16.20 -22.21
CA ALA A 19 -4.87 16.75 -21.84
C ALA A 19 -5.89 16.26 -22.88
N TRP A 20 -6.66 15.23 -22.52
CA TRP A 20 -7.82 14.80 -23.29
C TRP A 20 -8.95 15.80 -23.06
N ALA A 21 -9.12 16.73 -24.00
CA ALA A 21 -10.37 17.45 -24.19
C ALA A 21 -11.17 16.71 -25.27
N GLY A 22 -12.20 15.99 -24.85
CA GLY A 22 -13.11 15.27 -25.74
C GLY A 22 -14.29 14.72 -24.95
N GLY A 23 -15.46 15.33 -25.11
CA GLY A 23 -16.68 14.95 -24.43
C GLY A 23 -17.23 13.60 -24.89
N ALA A 24 -17.66 12.81 -23.91
CA ALA A 24 -18.87 11.99 -23.82
C ALA A 24 -18.81 11.41 -22.40
N GLY A 25 -19.85 11.61 -21.58
CA GLY A 25 -19.85 11.15 -20.18
C GLY A 25 -19.60 9.63 -20.09
N PRO A 26 -19.08 9.13 -18.94
CA PRO A 26 -18.72 7.73 -18.82
C PRO A 26 -19.93 6.84 -19.10
N SER A 27 -19.72 5.70 -19.75
CA SER A 27 -20.67 4.59 -19.72
C SER A 27 -20.73 4.05 -18.28
N ARG A 28 -21.93 4.11 -17.69
CA ARG A 28 -22.25 4.02 -16.24
C ARG A 28 -22.78 2.63 -15.83
N ASP A 29 -22.42 1.59 -16.57
CA ASP A 29 -23.30 0.41 -16.67
C ASP A 29 -23.11 -0.67 -15.58
N ALA A 30 -22.15 -0.51 -14.65
CA ALA A 30 -21.94 -1.45 -13.55
C ALA A 30 -22.22 -0.78 -12.19
N ASP A 31 -23.03 -1.43 -11.35
CA ASP A 31 -23.34 -0.99 -10.00
C ASP A 31 -22.08 -1.11 -9.11
N PRO A 32 -21.48 0.01 -8.65
CA PRO A 32 -20.25 -0.03 -7.89
C PRO A 32 -20.42 -0.70 -6.52
N GLU A 33 -21.60 -0.60 -5.90
CA GLU A 33 -21.85 -1.26 -4.61
C GLU A 33 -21.90 -2.78 -4.77
N ALA A 34 -22.51 -3.27 -5.87
CA ALA A 34 -22.49 -4.69 -6.20
C ALA A 34 -21.07 -5.21 -6.47
N ILE A 35 -20.21 -4.42 -7.13
CA ILE A 35 -18.82 -4.80 -7.36
C ILE A 35 -18.06 -4.90 -6.03
N LEU A 36 -18.17 -3.87 -5.16
CA LEU A 36 -17.54 -3.87 -3.85
C LEU A 36 -18.01 -5.04 -2.97
N ALA A 37 -19.32 -5.34 -2.99
CA ALA A 37 -19.87 -6.50 -2.29
C ALA A 37 -19.27 -7.81 -2.79
N SER A 38 -19.23 -8.02 -4.11
CA SER A 38 -18.62 -9.22 -4.70
C SER A 38 -17.12 -9.33 -4.39
N MET A 39 -16.44 -8.20 -4.27
CA MET A 39 -15.04 -8.14 -3.90
C MET A 39 -14.81 -8.59 -2.46
N GLY A 40 -15.67 -8.15 -1.53
CA GLY A 40 -15.67 -8.63 -0.15
C GLY A 40 -15.90 -10.13 -0.05
N GLU A 41 -16.92 -10.64 -0.73
CA GLU A 41 -17.23 -12.08 -0.75
C GLU A 41 -16.08 -12.93 -1.30
N SER A 42 -15.40 -12.47 -2.34
CA SER A 42 -14.24 -13.18 -2.91
C SER A 42 -13.06 -13.17 -1.95
N ALA A 43 -12.74 -12.01 -1.37
CA ALA A 43 -11.67 -11.87 -0.39
C ALA A 43 -11.85 -12.76 0.84
N ASP A 44 -13.09 -12.93 1.32
CA ASP A 44 -13.39 -13.82 2.44
C ASP A 44 -13.12 -15.30 2.13
N ARG A 45 -13.25 -15.71 0.85
CA ARG A 45 -12.98 -17.07 0.39
C ARG A 45 -11.50 -17.35 0.10
N VAL A 46 -10.63 -16.34 0.18
CA VAL A 46 -9.18 -16.53 0.01
C VAL A 46 -8.61 -17.18 1.28
N LEU A 47 -8.08 -18.40 1.12
CA LEU A 47 -7.40 -19.17 2.16
C LEU A 47 -5.89 -18.98 2.10
N ASP A 48 -5.35 -18.89 0.88
CA ASP A 48 -3.95 -18.60 0.59
C ASP A 48 -3.81 -17.96 -0.79
N TYR A 49 -2.65 -17.36 -1.08
CA TYR A 49 -2.29 -16.91 -2.41
C TYR A 49 -0.78 -16.81 -2.61
N THR A 50 -0.39 -16.76 -3.88
CA THR A 50 0.89 -16.21 -4.33
C THR A 50 0.67 -15.04 -5.27
N MET A 51 1.56 -14.04 -5.24
CA MET A 51 1.57 -12.95 -6.22
C MET A 51 2.96 -12.37 -6.43
N THR A 52 3.12 -11.59 -7.50
CA THR A 52 4.18 -10.60 -7.66
C THR A 52 3.61 -9.22 -7.33
N LEU A 53 4.01 -8.66 -6.19
CA LEU A 53 3.59 -7.35 -5.73
C LEU A 53 4.53 -6.28 -6.28
N VAL A 54 4.02 -5.34 -7.07
CA VAL A 54 4.72 -4.09 -7.40
C VAL A 54 4.15 -2.98 -6.53
N ARG A 55 5.02 -2.24 -5.83
CA ARG A 55 4.60 -1.18 -4.91
C ARG A 55 5.44 0.08 -5.02
N GLN A 56 4.80 1.21 -4.75
CA GLN A 56 5.45 2.50 -4.66
C GLN A 56 4.74 3.38 -3.63
N GLU A 57 5.47 3.87 -2.63
CA GLU A 57 4.91 4.60 -1.48
C GLU A 57 5.57 5.98 -1.34
N ARG A 58 4.81 6.98 -0.90
CA ARG A 58 5.31 8.31 -0.58
C ARG A 58 5.70 8.40 0.90
N MET A 59 7.00 8.58 1.15
CA MET A 59 7.53 8.85 2.49
C MET A 59 7.74 10.35 2.67
N GLY A 60 6.99 10.97 3.58
CA GLY A 60 6.97 12.43 3.73
C GLY A 60 6.46 13.11 2.45
N ASP A 61 7.32 13.88 1.79
CA ASP A 61 6.99 14.59 0.54
C ASP A 61 7.55 13.87 -0.71
N THR A 62 8.22 12.73 -0.56
CA THR A 62 8.93 12.07 -1.67
C THR A 62 8.32 10.73 -2.01
N LEU A 63 7.85 10.58 -3.25
CA LEU A 63 7.48 9.29 -3.82
C LEU A 63 8.75 8.47 -4.01
N GLN A 64 8.85 7.34 -3.30
CA GLN A 64 10.03 6.49 -3.33
C GLN A 64 10.15 5.75 -4.67
N PRO A 65 11.32 5.18 -5.00
CA PRO A 65 11.44 4.24 -6.11
C PRO A 65 10.48 3.06 -5.97
N GLU A 66 10.07 2.51 -7.11
CA GLU A 66 9.29 1.28 -7.16
C GLU A 66 10.07 0.09 -6.58
N ARG A 67 9.33 -0.83 -5.95
CA ARG A 67 9.83 -2.10 -5.42
C ARG A 67 8.96 -3.23 -5.94
N THR A 68 9.56 -4.40 -6.11
CA THR A 68 8.85 -5.61 -6.54
C THR A 68 9.19 -6.75 -5.62
N ALA A 69 8.17 -7.44 -5.11
CA ALA A 69 8.32 -8.60 -4.25
C ALA A 69 7.53 -9.80 -4.76
N ILE A 70 8.02 -11.01 -4.47
CA ILE A 70 7.21 -12.23 -4.49
C ILE A 70 6.59 -12.39 -3.12
N GLU A 71 5.27 -12.54 -3.06
CA GLU A 71 4.53 -12.70 -1.82
C GLU A 71 3.80 -14.05 -1.80
N LYS A 72 3.86 -14.70 -0.64
CA LYS A 72 3.02 -15.83 -0.26
C LYS A 72 2.28 -15.47 1.02
N TRP A 73 0.97 -15.68 1.03
CA TRP A 73 0.15 -15.45 2.21
C TRP A 73 -0.80 -16.62 2.44
N ALA A 74 -1.05 -16.98 3.69
CA ALA A 74 -2.06 -17.97 4.05
C ALA A 74 -2.70 -17.70 5.41
N ARG A 75 -3.97 -18.07 5.56
CA ARG A 75 -4.67 -18.06 6.85
C ARG A 75 -4.00 -19.03 7.87
N PRO A 76 -4.12 -18.78 9.19
CA PRO A 76 -4.71 -17.59 9.78
C PRO A 76 -3.86 -16.34 9.52
N TYR A 77 -2.53 -16.36 9.68
CA TYR A 77 -1.63 -15.25 9.34
C TYR A 77 -0.20 -15.75 9.14
N ARG A 78 0.08 -16.27 7.95
CA ARG A 78 1.39 -16.75 7.51
C ARG A 78 1.81 -15.96 6.29
N ILE A 79 3.00 -15.38 6.31
CA ILE A 79 3.49 -14.46 5.28
C ILE A 79 4.94 -14.81 4.98
N TYR A 80 5.24 -14.96 3.69
CA TYR A 80 6.59 -14.92 3.17
C TYR A 80 6.66 -13.87 2.08
N LEU A 81 7.65 -12.99 2.14
CA LEU A 81 7.88 -11.93 1.17
C LEU A 81 9.36 -11.92 0.80
N LYS A 82 9.66 -11.85 -0.50
CA LYS A 82 11.01 -11.67 -1.01
C LYS A 82 11.08 -10.51 -1.98
N GLU A 83 11.86 -9.50 -1.66
CA GLU A 83 12.14 -8.39 -2.55
C GLU A 83 13.03 -8.86 -3.71
N ILE A 84 12.55 -8.71 -4.95
CA ILE A 84 13.26 -9.11 -6.16
C ILE A 84 13.77 -7.91 -6.95
N ALA A 85 13.16 -6.74 -6.82
CA ALA A 85 13.63 -5.49 -7.41
C ALA A 85 13.37 -4.30 -6.48
N GLY A 86 14.22 -3.26 -6.57
CA GLY A 86 14.19 -2.11 -5.68
C GLY A 86 15.49 -1.96 -4.87
N PHE A 87 15.55 -0.93 -4.02
CA PHE A 87 16.75 -0.62 -3.22
C PHE A 87 17.07 -1.67 -2.15
N ASP A 88 16.14 -2.58 -1.88
CA ASP A 88 16.22 -3.66 -0.90
C ASP A 88 16.08 -5.05 -1.51
N SER A 89 16.33 -5.18 -2.82
CA SER A 89 16.39 -6.46 -3.52
C SER A 89 17.25 -7.49 -2.76
N GLY A 90 16.70 -8.69 -2.61
CA GLY A 90 17.26 -9.80 -1.84
C GLY A 90 16.79 -9.87 -0.38
N GLN A 91 16.10 -8.85 0.14
CA GLN A 91 15.50 -8.96 1.48
C GLN A 91 14.39 -10.01 1.49
N GLU A 92 14.35 -10.81 2.56
CA GLU A 92 13.31 -11.81 2.79
C GLU A 92 12.70 -11.61 4.17
N VAL A 93 11.37 -11.76 4.26
CA VAL A 93 10.62 -11.67 5.51
C VAL A 93 9.74 -12.89 5.63
N LEU A 94 9.81 -13.54 6.79
CA LEU A 94 8.92 -14.64 7.16
C LEU A 94 8.21 -14.30 8.48
N PHE A 95 6.89 -14.45 8.48
CA PHE A 95 6.06 -14.30 9.67
C PHE A 95 5.03 -15.42 9.73
N VAL A 96 4.91 -16.04 10.91
CA VAL A 96 3.87 -17.02 11.22
C VAL A 96 3.35 -16.68 12.61
N ARG A 97 2.06 -16.35 12.71
CA ARG A 97 1.43 -16.06 14.01
C ARG A 97 1.57 -17.26 14.95
N GLY A 98 1.96 -17.01 16.20
CA GLY A 98 2.25 -18.00 17.23
C GLY A 98 3.66 -18.61 17.16
N TRP A 99 4.46 -18.28 16.14
CA TRP A 99 5.83 -18.74 15.99
C TRP A 99 6.83 -17.59 16.26
N ASN A 100 8.06 -17.92 16.68
CA ASN A 100 9.15 -16.95 16.95
C ASN A 100 8.78 -15.82 17.96
N GLY A 101 7.80 -16.08 18.82
CA GLY A 101 7.24 -15.09 19.74
C GLY A 101 6.57 -13.92 19.00
N ASP A 102 5.85 -14.22 17.91
CA ASP A 102 5.17 -13.26 17.02
C ASP A 102 6.11 -12.20 16.43
N ARG A 103 7.39 -12.54 16.31
CA ARG A 103 8.40 -11.72 15.63
C ARG A 103 8.58 -12.19 14.19
N LEU A 104 8.73 -11.24 13.28
CA LEU A 104 9.16 -11.55 11.92
C LEU A 104 10.63 -11.96 11.93
N ARG A 105 10.97 -12.93 11.08
CA ARG A 105 12.36 -13.27 10.75
C ARG A 105 12.71 -12.55 9.46
N ALA A 106 13.67 -11.64 9.52
CA ALA A 106 14.10 -10.84 8.38
C ALA A 106 15.54 -11.17 7.99
N HIS A 107 15.75 -11.43 6.71
CA HIS A 107 17.04 -11.62 6.08
C HIS A 107 17.37 -10.37 5.24
N LYS A 108 18.58 -9.84 5.37
CA LYS A 108 18.93 -8.55 4.74
C LYS A 108 19.22 -8.62 3.23
N GLY A 109 19.55 -9.80 2.69
CA GLY A 109 19.92 -9.93 1.29
C GLY A 109 21.21 -9.19 0.89
N GLY A 110 21.54 -9.26 -0.40
CA GLY A 110 22.68 -8.55 -0.99
C GLY A 110 24.02 -8.83 -0.29
N ILE A 111 24.84 -7.78 -0.11
CA ILE A 111 26.17 -7.86 0.54
C ILE A 111 26.06 -8.24 2.03
N LEU A 112 24.87 -8.11 2.63
CA LEU A 112 24.60 -8.43 4.03
C LEU A 112 23.76 -9.71 4.18
N SER A 113 23.78 -10.61 3.20
CA SER A 113 23.02 -11.88 3.22
C SER A 113 23.39 -12.81 4.39
N TRP A 114 24.51 -12.58 5.07
CA TRP A 114 24.83 -13.34 6.29
C TRP A 114 24.04 -12.87 7.53
N ILE A 115 23.26 -11.78 7.44
CA ILE A 115 22.49 -11.21 8.54
C ILE A 115 21.02 -11.66 8.48
N THR A 116 20.62 -12.47 9.46
CA THR A 116 19.22 -12.76 9.78
C THR A 116 18.89 -12.28 11.19
N VAL A 117 17.79 -11.55 11.35
CA VAL A 117 17.35 -10.97 12.63
C VAL A 117 15.87 -11.25 12.90
N ASN A 118 15.51 -11.32 14.18
CA ASN A 118 14.11 -11.38 14.61
C ASN A 118 13.67 -9.97 15.04
N LEU A 119 12.63 -9.43 14.40
CA LEU A 119 12.13 -8.07 14.65
C LEU A 119 10.68 -8.11 15.13
N ASP A 120 10.35 -7.18 16.02
CA ASP A 120 8.96 -6.83 16.29
C ASP A 120 8.35 -6.25 14.99
N PRO A 121 7.23 -6.81 14.46
CA PRO A 121 6.60 -6.32 13.24
C PRO A 121 6.16 -4.85 13.30
N GLN A 122 5.86 -4.34 14.50
CA GLN A 122 5.48 -2.93 14.70
C GLN A 122 6.69 -2.05 15.07
N GLY A 123 7.86 -2.66 15.27
CA GLY A 123 9.07 -1.94 15.68
C GLY A 123 9.60 -1.02 14.57
N ALA A 124 10.23 0.09 14.97
CA ALA A 124 10.74 1.11 14.05
C ALA A 124 11.69 0.57 12.95
N ARG A 125 12.40 -0.53 13.21
CA ARG A 125 13.26 -1.19 12.20
C ARG A 125 12.45 -1.94 11.14
N ALA A 126 11.40 -2.64 11.53
CA ALA A 126 10.51 -3.34 10.60
C ALA A 126 9.70 -2.33 9.74
N MET A 127 9.33 -1.20 10.34
CA MET A 127 8.51 -0.15 9.73
C MET A 127 9.29 0.89 8.91
N ALA A 128 10.62 0.80 8.80
CA ALA A 128 11.45 1.90 8.27
C ALA A 128 11.10 2.34 6.84
N HIS A 129 10.53 1.44 6.03
CA HIS A 129 10.20 1.66 4.62
C HIS A 129 8.79 1.17 4.25
N ALA A 130 7.86 1.21 5.20
CA ALA A 130 6.47 0.80 4.98
C ALA A 130 5.52 1.67 5.83
N HIS A 131 4.36 2.00 5.29
CA HIS A 131 3.31 2.65 6.06
C HIS A 131 2.58 1.71 7.04
N HIS A 132 2.56 0.41 6.72
CA HIS A 132 1.87 -0.62 7.49
C HIS A 132 2.83 -1.75 7.89
N PRO A 133 2.62 -2.39 9.05
CA PRO A 133 3.31 -3.63 9.40
C PRO A 133 3.10 -4.70 8.33
N VAL A 134 4.12 -5.52 8.07
CA VAL A 134 3.99 -6.66 7.15
C VAL A 134 2.84 -7.61 7.55
N THR A 135 2.51 -7.68 8.83
CA THR A 135 1.42 -8.52 9.37
C THR A 135 0.03 -8.05 8.94
N ASP A 136 -0.07 -6.80 8.49
CA ASP A 136 -1.32 -6.17 8.05
C ASP A 136 -1.40 -6.15 6.50
N ALA A 137 -0.27 -6.40 5.83
CA ALA A 137 -0.16 -6.51 4.38
C ALA A 137 -0.73 -7.87 3.90
N SER A 138 -2.04 -7.92 3.72
CA SER A 138 -2.71 -9.03 3.04
C SER A 138 -3.78 -8.52 2.11
N LEU A 139 -3.97 -9.17 0.96
CA LEU A 139 -5.01 -8.78 0.01
C LEU A 139 -6.43 -8.78 0.64
N PRO A 140 -6.83 -9.80 1.43
CA PRO A 140 -8.12 -9.76 2.14
C PRO A 140 -8.21 -8.63 3.19
N GLY A 141 -7.11 -8.36 3.90
CA GLY A 141 -7.06 -7.25 4.87
C GLY A 141 -7.20 -5.88 4.19
N PHE A 142 -6.57 -5.70 3.04
CA PHE A 142 -6.72 -4.51 2.21
C PHE A 142 -8.16 -4.33 1.72
N VAL A 143 -8.77 -5.38 1.17
CA VAL A 143 -10.19 -5.36 0.75
C VAL A 143 -11.09 -4.98 1.92
N LYS A 144 -10.91 -5.63 3.09
CA LYS A 144 -11.67 -5.30 4.29
C LYS A 144 -11.52 -3.82 4.67
N THR A 145 -10.29 -3.29 4.62
CA THR A 145 -10.00 -1.89 4.96
C THR A 145 -10.73 -0.94 4.01
N VAL A 146 -10.72 -1.21 2.70
CA VAL A 146 -11.46 -0.44 1.71
C VAL A 146 -12.96 -0.45 2.01
N LEU A 147 -13.54 -1.64 2.22
CA LEU A 147 -14.98 -1.79 2.48
C LEU A 147 -15.42 -1.12 3.79
N ASP A 148 -14.64 -1.26 4.87
CA ASP A 148 -14.91 -0.60 6.15
C ASP A 148 -14.91 0.93 5.99
N ASN A 149 -13.96 1.49 5.23
CA ASN A 149 -13.89 2.93 4.97
C ASN A 149 -15.07 3.42 4.12
N VAL A 150 -15.48 2.67 3.09
CA VAL A 150 -16.67 2.98 2.28
C VAL A 150 -17.93 2.96 3.14
N ALA A 151 -18.11 1.94 3.98
CA ALA A 151 -19.24 1.83 4.89
C ALA A 151 -19.29 2.98 5.91
N GLU A 152 -18.14 3.37 6.47
CA GLU A 152 -18.02 4.52 7.39
C GLU A 152 -18.42 5.82 6.71
N ALA A 153 -17.88 6.09 5.51
CA ALA A 153 -18.15 7.29 4.73
C ALA A 153 -19.65 7.37 4.36
N SER A 154 -20.20 6.28 3.85
CA SER A 154 -21.63 6.16 3.50
C SER A 154 -22.55 6.43 4.69
N ARG A 155 -22.26 5.85 5.88
CA ARG A 155 -23.05 6.09 7.10
C ARG A 155 -23.07 7.56 7.53
N ARG A 156 -22.01 8.30 7.22
CA ARG A 156 -21.89 9.73 7.51
C ARG A 156 -22.48 10.63 6.42
N GLY A 157 -22.87 10.07 5.28
CA GLY A 157 -23.19 10.86 4.09
C GLY A 157 -21.96 11.62 3.56
N GLU A 158 -20.76 11.08 3.77
CA GLU A 158 -19.49 11.63 3.32
C GLU A 158 -18.92 10.76 2.19
N GLY A 159 -18.19 11.37 1.25
CA GLY A 159 -17.51 10.65 0.17
C GLY A 159 -18.41 10.19 -0.98
N SER A 160 -17.85 9.40 -1.89
CA SER A 160 -18.57 8.81 -3.02
C SER A 160 -17.92 7.53 -3.51
N VAL A 161 -18.72 6.69 -4.17
CA VAL A 161 -18.29 5.48 -4.87
C VAL A 161 -18.83 5.57 -6.29
N ARG A 162 -17.98 5.37 -7.30
CA ARG A 162 -18.43 5.34 -8.71
C ARG A 162 -17.65 4.30 -9.50
N SER A 163 -18.35 3.58 -10.38
CA SER A 163 -17.70 2.85 -11.48
C SER A 163 -17.21 3.88 -12.51
N VAL A 164 -15.95 3.78 -12.92
CA VAL A 164 -15.34 4.66 -13.92
C VAL A 164 -15.46 4.07 -15.31
N GLY A 165 -15.10 2.80 -15.46
CA GLY A 165 -15.08 2.11 -16.74
C GLY A 165 -14.50 0.71 -16.65
N ARG A 166 -14.46 0.03 -17.79
CA ARG A 166 -13.81 -1.28 -17.94
C ARG A 166 -12.50 -1.11 -18.69
N GLU A 167 -11.48 -1.81 -18.22
CA GLU A 167 -10.16 -1.87 -18.84
C GLU A 167 -9.52 -3.23 -18.57
N ALA A 168 -8.71 -3.73 -19.49
CA ALA A 168 -7.92 -4.92 -19.26
C ALA A 168 -6.52 -4.53 -18.74
N LEU A 169 -6.20 -4.89 -17.48
CA LEU A 169 -4.85 -4.74 -16.95
C LEU A 169 -4.11 -6.06 -17.04
N TRP A 170 -2.93 -6.06 -17.67
CA TRP A 170 -2.08 -7.26 -17.84
C TRP A 170 -2.83 -8.47 -18.41
N GLY A 171 -3.75 -8.21 -19.35
CA GLY A 171 -4.57 -9.24 -19.99
C GLY A 171 -5.81 -9.69 -19.19
N ARG A 172 -6.09 -9.07 -18.04
CA ARG A 172 -7.23 -9.40 -17.19
C ARG A 172 -8.33 -8.34 -17.26
N PRO A 173 -9.54 -8.66 -17.77
CA PRO A 173 -10.68 -7.74 -17.77
C PRO A 173 -11.01 -7.27 -16.35
N SER A 174 -11.08 -5.96 -16.15
CA SER A 174 -11.26 -5.34 -14.84
C SER A 174 -12.21 -4.15 -14.93
N ILE A 175 -12.84 -3.83 -13.79
CA ILE A 175 -13.67 -2.64 -13.63
C ILE A 175 -12.93 -1.67 -12.70
N GLU A 176 -12.71 -0.43 -13.17
CA GLU A 176 -12.17 0.65 -12.37
C GLU A 176 -13.29 1.26 -11.50
N ILE A 177 -13.02 1.35 -10.20
CA ILE A 177 -13.86 2.02 -9.21
C ILE A 177 -13.09 3.20 -8.65
N GLU A 178 -13.71 4.38 -8.62
CA GLU A 178 -13.22 5.52 -7.85
C GLU A 178 -14.00 5.64 -6.55
N LEU A 179 -13.24 5.75 -5.45
CA LEU A 179 -13.71 6.07 -4.11
C LEU A 179 -13.17 7.45 -3.75
N THR A 180 -14.01 8.33 -3.21
CA THR A 180 -13.55 9.64 -2.69
C THR A 180 -14.00 9.85 -1.26
N SER A 181 -13.22 10.59 -0.50
CA SER A 181 -13.52 11.00 0.87
C SER A 181 -13.10 12.46 1.09
N PRO A 182 -13.87 13.23 1.88
CA PRO A 182 -13.53 14.61 2.16
C PRO A 182 -12.36 14.70 3.13
N ARG A 183 -11.65 15.84 3.12
CA ARG A 183 -10.70 16.17 4.20
C ARG A 183 -11.48 16.44 5.48
N ALA A 184 -11.72 15.39 6.23
CA ALA A 184 -12.37 15.42 7.54
C ALA A 184 -11.45 14.83 8.60
N GLY A 185 -11.64 15.26 9.84
CA GLY A 185 -10.78 14.88 10.96
C GLY A 185 -10.83 15.93 12.06
N ASP A 186 -10.22 15.62 13.18
CA ASP A 186 -10.28 16.45 14.38
C ASP A 186 -8.87 16.93 14.76
N PRO A 187 -8.70 18.23 15.08
CA PRO A 187 -7.45 18.69 15.66
C PRO A 187 -7.33 18.20 17.11
N ARG A 188 -6.12 17.86 17.50
CA ARG A 188 -5.77 17.47 18.87
C ARG A 188 -4.52 18.22 19.31
N VAL A 189 -4.41 18.51 20.59
CA VAL A 189 -3.23 19.15 21.18
C VAL A 189 -2.25 18.10 21.68
N MET A 190 -0.98 18.19 21.26
CA MET A 190 0.09 17.30 21.69
C MET A 190 0.38 17.45 23.18
N LYS A 191 0.42 16.31 23.91
CA LYS A 191 0.78 16.25 25.33
C LYS A 191 2.30 16.18 25.52
N LYS A 192 2.77 16.49 26.74
CA LYS A 192 4.20 16.37 27.09
C LYS A 192 4.66 14.91 26.98
N GLY A 193 5.70 14.66 26.18
CA GLY A 193 6.30 13.34 25.99
C GLY A 193 5.57 12.43 25.00
N GLU A 194 4.46 12.89 24.43
CA GLU A 194 3.69 12.17 23.42
C GLU A 194 4.36 12.23 22.05
N THR A 195 4.27 11.13 21.29
CA THR A 195 4.74 11.04 19.90
C THR A 195 3.57 10.80 18.95
N LEU A 196 3.78 10.94 17.64
CA LEU A 196 2.75 10.59 16.66
C LEU A 196 2.33 9.11 16.70
N TRP A 197 3.18 8.21 17.23
CA TRP A 197 2.78 6.81 17.46
C TRP A 197 1.70 6.68 18.53
N ASP A 198 1.71 7.56 19.53
CA ASP A 198 0.71 7.57 20.59
C ASP A 198 -0.61 8.13 20.07
N VAL A 199 -0.54 9.20 19.27
CA VAL A 199 -1.72 9.75 18.58
C VAL A 199 -2.35 8.71 17.64
N ALA A 200 -1.53 8.00 16.86
CA ALA A 200 -1.98 6.92 15.98
C ALA A 200 -2.73 5.82 16.75
N ARG A 201 -2.13 5.34 17.84
CA ARG A 201 -2.71 4.28 18.68
C ARG A 201 -4.03 4.69 19.33
N GLU A 202 -4.12 5.92 19.84
CA GLU A 202 -5.34 6.41 20.49
C GLU A 202 -6.47 6.69 19.49
N SER A 203 -6.14 7.14 18.29
CA SER A 203 -7.13 7.46 17.25
C SER A 203 -7.53 6.28 16.36
N GLY A 204 -6.73 5.21 16.35
CA GLY A 204 -6.87 4.11 15.40
C GLY A 204 -6.39 4.47 13.98
N GLN A 205 -5.78 5.65 13.79
CA GLN A 205 -5.26 6.09 12.49
C GLN A 205 -3.80 5.68 12.31
N THR A 206 -3.34 5.59 11.07
CA THR A 206 -1.93 5.26 10.76
C THR A 206 -1.01 6.45 11.05
N MET A 207 0.10 6.21 11.75
CA MET A 207 1.06 7.26 12.12
C MET A 207 1.57 8.05 10.90
N TYR A 208 1.94 7.35 9.82
CA TYR A 208 2.45 7.99 8.61
C TYR A 208 1.41 8.87 7.91
N VAL A 209 0.13 8.49 7.96
CA VAL A 209 -0.97 9.32 7.47
C VAL A 209 -1.13 10.58 8.30
N ILE A 210 -1.04 10.48 9.64
CA ILE A 210 -1.07 11.66 10.52
C ILE A 210 0.11 12.59 10.20
N LEU A 211 1.32 12.04 10.10
CA LEU A 211 2.52 12.82 9.76
C LEU A 211 2.36 13.53 8.41
N HIS A 212 1.90 12.80 7.38
CA HIS A 212 1.71 13.33 6.04
C HIS A 212 0.59 14.38 5.96
N ALA A 213 -0.53 14.17 6.66
CA ALA A 213 -1.62 15.15 6.73
C ALA A 213 -1.18 16.48 7.38
N ASN A 214 -0.11 16.46 8.17
CA ASN A 214 0.47 17.63 8.84
C ASN A 214 1.78 18.13 8.17
N ARG A 215 2.13 17.65 6.97
CA ARG A 215 3.41 17.95 6.30
C ARG A 215 3.71 19.44 6.09
N ALA A 216 2.68 20.29 5.98
CA ALA A 216 2.85 21.75 5.90
C ALA A 216 3.54 22.37 7.13
N LYS A 217 3.60 21.64 8.26
CA LYS A 217 4.34 22.04 9.47
C LYS A 217 5.84 21.75 9.38
N GLY A 218 6.30 21.09 8.33
CA GLY A 218 7.70 20.70 8.14
C GLY A 218 8.16 19.53 9.02
N TRP A 219 7.22 18.81 9.66
CA TRP A 219 7.52 17.62 10.44
C TRP A 219 7.94 16.46 9.53
N ARG A 220 9.05 15.81 9.89
CA ARG A 220 9.67 14.68 9.19
C ARG A 220 9.70 13.42 10.04
N THR A 221 9.65 13.57 11.37
CA THR A 221 9.72 12.45 12.30
C THR A 221 8.56 12.46 13.29
N THR A 222 8.33 11.29 13.90
CA THR A 222 7.27 11.09 14.91
C THR A 222 7.43 11.94 16.18
N ARG A 223 8.59 12.57 16.37
CA ARG A 223 8.95 13.36 17.56
C ARG A 223 9.09 14.86 17.28
N ASP A 224 8.89 15.29 16.04
CA ASP A 224 8.99 16.70 15.68
C ASP A 224 7.87 17.58 16.29
N PRO A 225 6.62 17.11 16.47
CA PRO A 225 5.61 17.88 17.18
C PRO A 225 6.02 18.12 18.64
N ARG A 226 5.83 19.36 19.12
CA ARG A 226 6.13 19.77 20.49
C ARG A 226 4.87 19.82 21.33
N PRO A 227 4.98 19.74 22.67
CA PRO A 227 3.82 19.91 23.54
C PRO A 227 3.12 21.24 23.27
N GLY A 228 1.80 21.20 23.12
CA GLY A 228 0.98 22.37 22.76
C GLY A 228 0.75 22.56 21.25
N ASP A 229 1.51 21.89 20.38
CA ASP A 229 1.24 21.93 18.95
C ASP A 229 -0.12 21.25 18.64
N SER A 230 -0.88 21.85 17.72
CA SER A 230 -2.10 21.26 17.18
C SER A 230 -1.76 20.29 16.05
N VAL A 231 -2.09 19.01 16.22
CA VAL A 231 -1.99 17.93 15.23
C VAL A 231 -3.36 17.65 14.65
N PHE A 232 -3.48 17.68 13.32
CA PHE A 232 -4.70 17.24 12.64
C PHE A 232 -4.70 15.72 12.50
N VAL A 233 -5.71 15.04 13.02
CA VAL A 233 -5.87 13.59 12.86
C VAL A 233 -6.94 13.35 11.78
N PRO A 234 -6.55 12.91 10.56
CA PRO A 234 -7.51 12.67 9.51
C PRO A 234 -8.42 11.48 9.86
N ARG A 235 -9.70 11.62 9.51
CA ARG A 235 -10.68 10.54 9.64
C ARG A 235 -10.47 9.46 8.58
N TYR A 236 -10.18 9.89 7.35
CA TYR A 236 -9.99 8.98 6.21
C TYR A 236 -8.53 8.89 5.82
N TYR A 237 -8.11 7.69 5.40
CA TYR A 237 -6.74 7.41 4.96
C TYR A 237 -6.35 8.23 3.72
N ALA A 238 -7.29 8.34 2.77
CA ALA A 238 -7.08 8.91 1.44
C ALA A 238 -8.14 9.97 1.12
N GLY A 239 -7.85 10.85 0.18
CA GLY A 239 -8.86 11.71 -0.43
C GLY A 239 -9.52 11.04 -1.65
N LYS A 240 -8.76 10.20 -2.35
CA LYS A 240 -9.24 9.41 -3.49
C LYS A 240 -8.52 8.08 -3.58
N VAL A 241 -9.25 7.02 -3.91
CA VAL A 241 -8.70 5.71 -4.26
C VAL A 241 -9.25 5.32 -5.63
N LEU A 242 -8.38 4.92 -6.56
CA LEU A 242 -8.76 4.22 -7.78
C LEU A 242 -8.42 2.74 -7.60
N LEU A 243 -9.38 1.88 -7.88
CA LEU A 243 -9.28 0.45 -7.67
C LEU A 243 -9.71 -0.30 -8.93
N TRP A 244 -8.85 -1.15 -9.47
CA TRP A 244 -9.21 -2.03 -10.57
C TRP A 244 -9.55 -3.40 -10.01
N VAL A 245 -10.82 -3.77 -10.07
CA VAL A 245 -11.33 -5.06 -9.60
C VAL A 245 -11.45 -6.01 -10.78
N ASP A 246 -10.75 -7.14 -10.70
CA ASP A 246 -10.76 -8.18 -11.71
C ASP A 246 -12.15 -8.79 -11.90
N GLU A 247 -12.62 -8.95 -13.14
CA GLU A 247 -13.98 -9.43 -13.41
C GLU A 247 -14.16 -10.94 -13.14
N GLU A 248 -13.10 -11.74 -13.06
CA GLU A 248 -13.16 -13.18 -12.80
C GLU A 248 -12.93 -13.50 -11.33
N LEU A 249 -11.78 -13.10 -10.79
CA LEU A 249 -11.36 -13.26 -9.40
C LEU A 249 -12.20 -12.40 -8.46
N LYS A 250 -12.79 -11.30 -8.93
CA LYS A 250 -13.45 -10.29 -8.08
C LYS A 250 -12.52 -9.78 -6.99
N LEU A 251 -11.24 -9.63 -7.28
CA LEU A 251 -10.23 -9.11 -6.35
C LEU A 251 -9.55 -7.89 -6.95
N PRO A 252 -9.08 -6.94 -6.13
CA PRO A 252 -8.38 -5.79 -6.66
C PRO A 252 -7.00 -6.21 -7.17
N ILE A 253 -6.68 -5.84 -8.41
CA ILE A 253 -5.37 -6.12 -9.04
C ILE A 253 -4.51 -4.86 -9.17
N GLN A 254 -5.10 -3.68 -9.02
CA GLN A 254 -4.38 -2.42 -8.87
C GLN A 254 -5.11 -1.48 -7.93
N ALA A 255 -4.35 -0.74 -7.11
CA ALA A 255 -4.84 0.34 -6.29
C ALA A 255 -3.92 1.57 -6.43
N LEU A 256 -4.52 2.73 -6.73
CA LEU A 256 -3.86 4.04 -6.68
C LEU A 256 -4.52 4.87 -5.58
N ILE A 257 -3.74 5.25 -4.58
CA ILE A 257 -4.23 5.94 -3.37
C ILE A 257 -3.65 7.35 -3.39
N TYR A 258 -4.53 8.35 -3.36
CA TYR A 258 -4.19 9.76 -3.38
C TYR A 258 -4.53 10.43 -2.05
N ASP A 259 -3.66 11.33 -1.61
CA ASP A 259 -3.94 12.19 -0.45
C ASP A 259 -5.08 13.19 -0.77
N HIS A 260 -5.49 13.95 0.24
CA HIS A 260 -6.53 14.98 0.11
C HIS A 260 -6.09 16.23 -0.66
N ASP A 261 -4.86 16.27 -1.16
CA ASP A 261 -4.32 17.33 -2.02
C ASP A 261 -4.10 16.83 -3.46
N GLY A 262 -4.51 15.59 -3.77
CA GLY A 262 -4.39 14.99 -5.09
C GLY A 262 -3.01 14.40 -5.42
N ASN A 263 -2.11 14.30 -4.45
CA ASN A 263 -0.80 13.66 -4.65
C ASN A 263 -0.93 12.14 -4.52
N LEU A 264 -0.29 11.39 -5.42
CA LEU A 264 -0.15 9.95 -5.26
C LEU A 264 0.60 9.67 -3.95
N TYR A 265 -0.07 8.94 -3.06
CA TYR A 265 0.43 8.54 -1.76
C TYR A 265 0.94 7.09 -1.80
N GLU A 266 0.18 6.18 -2.41
CA GLU A 266 0.57 4.79 -2.61
C GLU A 266 0.07 4.24 -3.94
N ARG A 267 0.84 3.32 -4.52
CA ARG A 267 0.44 2.49 -5.66
C ARG A 267 0.79 1.04 -5.34
N TYR A 268 -0.17 0.15 -5.55
CA TYR A 268 0.00 -1.31 -5.47
C TYR A 268 -0.52 -1.96 -6.74
N GLU A 269 0.20 -2.97 -7.22
CA GLU A 269 -0.17 -3.81 -8.36
C GLU A 269 0.05 -5.27 -7.98
N HIS A 270 -0.99 -6.10 -8.15
CA HIS A 270 -0.98 -7.51 -7.79
C HIS A 270 -0.88 -8.36 -9.06
N HIS A 271 0.35 -8.53 -9.56
CA HIS A 271 0.64 -9.32 -10.75
C HIS A 271 0.64 -10.81 -10.43
N ASP A 272 0.34 -11.64 -11.42
CA ASP A 272 0.36 -13.11 -11.31
C ASP A 272 -0.39 -13.66 -10.08
N LEU A 273 -1.46 -12.97 -9.66
CA LEU A 273 -2.24 -13.35 -8.48
C LEU A 273 -2.91 -14.71 -8.70
N ARG A 274 -2.57 -15.67 -7.82
CA ARG A 274 -3.16 -17.01 -7.79
C ARG A 274 -3.64 -17.29 -6.38
N VAL A 275 -4.94 -17.48 -6.21
CA VAL A 275 -5.59 -17.74 -4.92
C VAL A 275 -5.84 -19.23 -4.72
N ASN A 276 -5.89 -19.67 -3.45
CA ASN A 276 -6.22 -21.03 -3.04
C ASN A 276 -5.35 -22.09 -3.74
N VAL A 277 -4.06 -21.82 -3.85
CA VAL A 277 -3.03 -22.66 -4.48
C VAL A 277 -2.58 -23.82 -3.59
N GLY A 278 -3.02 -23.86 -2.33
CA GLY A 278 -2.74 -24.97 -1.41
C GLY A 278 -1.38 -24.87 -0.75
N LEU A 279 -1.02 -23.68 -0.26
CA LEU A 279 0.24 -23.47 0.47
C LEU A 279 0.28 -24.33 1.74
N THR A 280 1.45 -24.89 2.01
CA THR A 280 1.67 -25.83 3.13
C THR A 280 2.60 -25.23 4.18
N ASP A 281 2.80 -25.94 5.29
CA ASP A 281 3.76 -25.49 6.32
C ASP A 281 5.19 -25.39 5.78
N ALA A 282 5.55 -26.16 4.75
CA ALA A 282 6.86 -26.08 4.09
C ALA A 282 7.07 -24.72 3.39
N ASP A 283 6.00 -24.06 2.94
CA ASP A 283 6.08 -22.71 2.35
C ASP A 283 6.38 -21.63 3.38
N PHE A 284 6.24 -21.93 4.68
CA PHE A 284 6.47 -21.01 5.78
C PHE A 284 7.51 -21.54 6.78
N ASP A 285 8.32 -22.52 6.37
CA ASP A 285 9.44 -23.02 7.15
C ASP A 285 10.70 -22.20 6.86
N PRO A 286 11.35 -21.58 7.86
CA PRO A 286 12.64 -20.88 7.64
C PRO A 286 13.75 -21.81 7.13
N LYS A 287 13.60 -23.14 7.21
CA LYS A 287 14.54 -24.14 6.67
C LYS A 287 14.26 -24.49 5.21
N ASN A 288 13.25 -23.91 4.58
CA ASN A 288 12.98 -24.13 3.16
C ASN A 288 14.22 -23.72 2.34
N SER A 289 14.76 -24.64 1.56
CA SER A 289 16.00 -24.45 0.80
C SER A 289 15.91 -23.38 -0.29
N ALA A 290 14.70 -22.92 -0.63
CA ALA A 290 14.49 -21.79 -1.55
C ALA A 290 14.68 -20.42 -0.88
N TYR A 291 14.77 -20.37 0.45
CA TYR A 291 14.86 -19.13 1.25
C TYR A 291 16.28 -18.89 1.76
N GLY A 292 16.61 -17.63 2.03
CA GLY A 292 17.95 -17.19 2.46
C GLY A 292 18.20 -17.19 3.98
N PHE A 293 17.29 -17.73 4.79
CA PHE A 293 17.23 -17.53 6.25
C PHE A 293 18.30 -18.22 7.10
#